data_AF-A0A939JKV2-F1
#
_entry.id   AF-A0A939JKV2-F1
#
_cell.length_a   1.000
_cell.length_b   1.000
_cell.length_c   1.000
_cell.angle_alpha   90.00
_cell.angle_beta   90.00
_cell.angle_gamma   90.00
#
_symmetry.space_group_name_H-M   'P 1'
#
loop_
_entity.id
_entity.type
_entity.pdbx_description
1 polymer ?
#
loop_
_entity_poly.entity_id
_entity_poly.type
_entity_poly.pdbx_seq_one_letter_code
_entity_poly.pdbx_strand_id
1 'polypeptide(L)'
;MTGGSEVVHGYPHLETVRAAITALYKRLSYDGIRTYAPSVAPVDVAFSDQDDLHLGAQRVARAMVQHLHLPDARMIVSFREMQHAAGVELAAGPEYFIDLNDRFRTHRNDIGAALAHEVMHVLLHRLDLTFPGTRDNEILTDTATTYLGAGWLLLDAFREDELSRQKLGYLTPEEFGYVLAKRAEVFGEDPSIWFTSPQAYTAYRKGLAQAGQDHLEPPLTAAGWAGRRRYAKDRRYAADHPGWSPPGSLYAFDSGKDGLRVSFPCPCCFQRIRLPCRGRVRARCTLCRTVVECDT
;
A
#
# COMPACT_ATOMS: atom_id res chain seq x y z
N MET A 1 -18.38 -23.32 11.90
CA MET A 1 -17.86 -23.60 10.54
C MET A 1 -17.41 -22.29 9.93
N THR A 2 -16.12 -21.97 10.05
CA THR A 2 -15.54 -20.74 9.52
C THR A 2 -15.34 -20.91 8.01
N GLY A 3 -16.08 -20.14 7.22
CA GLY A 3 -15.90 -20.07 5.78
C GLY A 3 -14.57 -19.38 5.48
N GLY A 4 -13.50 -20.16 5.40
CA GLY A 4 -12.23 -19.72 4.82
C GLY A 4 -12.43 -19.50 3.32
N SER A 5 -12.85 -18.29 2.95
CA SER A 5 -12.90 -17.86 1.56
C SER A 5 -11.54 -18.13 0.93
N GLU A 6 -11.53 -18.75 -0.25
CA GLU A 6 -10.34 -19.05 -1.04
C GLU A 6 -9.38 -17.86 -1.07
N VAL A 7 -8.09 -18.13 -0.88
CA VAL A 7 -7.06 -17.08 -0.96
C VAL A 7 -7.05 -16.57 -2.40
N VAL A 8 -7.46 -15.32 -2.57
CA VAL A 8 -7.37 -14.65 -3.86
C VAL A 8 -5.91 -14.25 -4.07
N HIS A 9 -5.35 -14.68 -5.20
CA HIS A 9 -3.99 -14.32 -5.63
C HIS A 9 -3.99 -13.32 -6.78
N GLY A 10 -2.84 -12.69 -7.00
CA GLY A 10 -2.64 -11.72 -8.07
C GLY A 10 -3.01 -10.31 -7.62
N TYR A 11 -3.45 -9.47 -8.56
CA TYR A 11 -3.59 -8.01 -8.34
C TYR A 11 -5.02 -7.47 -8.63
N PRO A 12 -6.09 -8.09 -8.10
CA PRO A 12 -7.47 -7.69 -8.41
C PRO A 12 -7.84 -6.27 -7.91
N HIS A 13 -7.12 -5.71 -6.95
CA HIS A 13 -7.36 -4.41 -6.32
C HIS A 13 -6.27 -3.37 -6.66
N LEU A 14 -5.40 -3.64 -7.63
CA LEU A 14 -4.24 -2.80 -7.94
C LEU A 14 -4.60 -1.34 -8.21
N GLU A 15 -5.73 -1.10 -8.87
CA GLU A 15 -6.20 0.26 -9.14
C GLU A 15 -6.54 1.00 -7.85
N THR A 16 -7.25 0.36 -6.91
CA THR A 16 -7.58 0.91 -5.59
C THR A 16 -6.32 1.14 -4.76
N VAL A 17 -5.35 0.21 -4.80
CA VAL A 17 -4.03 0.36 -4.14
C VAL A 17 -3.28 1.58 -4.67
N ARG A 18 -3.20 1.74 -5.99
CA ARG A 18 -2.55 2.90 -6.63
C ARG A 18 -3.26 4.22 -6.29
N ALA A 19 -4.59 4.20 -6.24
CA ALA A 19 -5.39 5.34 -5.78
C ALA A 19 -5.09 5.68 -4.32
N ALA A 20 -5.00 4.68 -3.44
CA ALA A 20 -4.68 4.86 -2.01
C ALA A 20 -3.28 5.47 -1.82
N ILE A 21 -2.25 4.99 -2.53
CA ILE A 21 -0.92 5.62 -2.52
C ILE A 21 -1.00 7.09 -2.95
N THR A 22 -1.73 7.39 -4.03
CA THR A 22 -1.94 8.77 -4.48
C THR A 22 -2.60 9.62 -3.39
N ALA A 23 -3.63 9.08 -2.74
CA ALA A 23 -4.39 9.76 -1.71
C ALA A 23 -3.55 10.05 -0.46
N LEU A 24 -2.69 9.11 -0.04
CA LEU A 24 -1.73 9.30 1.04
C LEU A 24 -0.76 10.44 0.75
N TYR A 25 -0.16 10.48 -0.44
CA TYR A 25 0.72 11.60 -0.80
C TYR A 25 -0.03 12.94 -0.87
N LYS A 26 -1.29 12.95 -1.32
CA LYS A 26 -2.10 14.18 -1.32
C LYS A 26 -2.40 14.66 0.10
N ARG A 27 -2.68 13.74 1.01
CA ARG A 27 -3.07 14.07 2.38
C ARG A 27 -1.88 14.42 3.27
N LEU A 28 -0.80 13.67 3.17
CA LEU A 28 0.39 13.83 4.01
C LEU A 28 1.48 14.72 3.38
N SER A 29 1.39 14.99 2.07
CA SER A 29 2.48 15.58 1.26
C SER A 29 3.71 14.68 1.14
N TYR A 30 4.62 15.04 0.23
CA TYR A 30 5.92 14.36 0.11
C TYR A 30 6.71 14.39 1.43
N ASP A 31 6.81 15.55 2.07
CA ASP A 31 7.63 15.70 3.28
C ASP A 31 7.00 14.97 4.47
N GLY A 32 5.67 14.90 4.56
CA GLY A 32 4.99 14.10 5.59
C GLY A 32 5.12 12.60 5.36
N ILE A 33 5.09 12.11 4.12
CA ILE A 33 5.42 10.69 3.85
C ILE A 33 6.86 10.39 4.29
N ARG A 34 7.79 11.33 4.09
CA ARG A 34 9.20 11.15 4.49
C ARG A 34 9.39 11.00 6.00
N THR A 35 8.47 11.46 6.86
CA THR A 35 8.59 11.26 8.31
C THR A 35 8.43 9.80 8.72
N TYR A 36 7.82 8.95 7.87
CA TYR A 36 7.65 7.51 8.10
C TYR A 36 8.77 6.68 7.47
N ALA A 37 10.00 7.22 7.44
CA ALA A 37 11.14 6.53 6.84
C ALA A 37 11.53 5.23 7.56
N PRO A 38 11.58 5.19 8.90
CA PRO A 38 11.73 3.92 9.60
C PRO A 38 10.46 3.08 9.40
N SER A 39 10.63 1.77 9.17
CA SER A 39 9.56 0.80 9.40
C SER A 39 9.52 0.43 10.89
N VAL A 40 8.39 -0.07 11.38
CA VAL A 40 8.29 -0.56 12.75
C VAL A 40 9.35 -1.63 12.98
N ALA A 41 10.15 -1.50 14.03
CA ALA A 41 11.21 -2.44 14.32
C ALA A 41 10.63 -3.77 14.86
N PRO A 42 11.13 -4.94 14.41
CA PRO A 42 10.65 -6.24 14.90
C PRO A 42 10.71 -6.39 16.43
N VAL A 43 11.71 -5.78 17.07
CA VAL A 43 11.87 -5.84 18.54
C VAL A 43 10.73 -5.16 19.29
N ASP A 44 10.16 -4.09 18.75
CA ASP A 44 9.08 -3.34 19.39
C ASP A 44 7.74 -4.08 19.32
N VAL A 45 7.63 -5.04 18.41
CA VAL A 45 6.43 -5.83 18.13
C VAL A 45 6.60 -7.32 18.39
N ALA A 46 7.77 -7.74 18.84
CA ALA A 46 8.03 -9.10 19.27
C ALA A 46 7.12 -9.44 20.45
N PHE A 47 6.41 -10.56 20.33
CA PHE A 47 5.44 -10.99 21.32
C PHE A 47 5.46 -12.51 21.45
N SER A 48 6.06 -13.00 22.52
CA SER A 48 6.19 -14.43 22.79
C SER A 48 5.02 -14.97 23.63
N ASP A 49 4.90 -16.30 23.67
CA ASP A 49 3.96 -16.98 24.56
C ASP A 49 4.31 -16.85 26.05
N GLN A 50 5.51 -16.38 26.39
CA GLN A 50 5.96 -16.14 27.77
C GLN A 50 5.56 -14.76 28.29
N ASP A 51 5.29 -13.81 27.41
CA ASP A 51 4.83 -12.47 27.79
C ASP A 51 3.44 -12.54 28.45
N ASP A 52 3.10 -11.57 29.29
CA ASP A 52 1.70 -11.37 29.68
C ASP A 52 0.89 -10.91 28.47
N LEU A 53 -0.28 -11.52 28.24
CA LEU A 53 -1.08 -11.28 27.05
C LEU A 53 -1.54 -9.81 26.94
N HIS A 54 -2.06 -9.25 28.02
CA HIS A 54 -2.64 -7.90 27.98
C HIS A 54 -1.55 -6.84 27.98
N LEU A 55 -0.52 -7.00 28.80
CA LEU A 55 0.62 -6.08 28.83
C LEU A 55 1.40 -6.11 27.52
N GLY A 56 1.60 -7.29 26.93
CA GLY A 56 2.25 -7.46 25.63
C GLY A 56 1.45 -6.80 24.51
N ALA A 57 0.15 -7.04 24.42
CA ALA A 57 -0.69 -6.41 23.40
C ALA A 57 -0.69 -4.87 23.54
N GLN A 58 -0.74 -4.35 24.77
CA GLN A 58 -0.68 -2.91 25.02
C GLN A 58 0.69 -2.30 24.68
N ARG A 59 1.79 -3.03 24.93
CA ARG A 59 3.13 -2.62 24.50
C ARG A 59 3.20 -2.47 22.98
N VAL A 60 2.69 -3.46 22.24
CA VAL A 60 2.64 -3.43 20.77
C VAL A 60 1.75 -2.30 20.26
N ALA A 61 0.58 -2.09 20.85
CA ALA A 61 -0.30 -0.97 20.49
C ALA A 61 0.37 0.39 20.71
N ARG A 62 1.14 0.54 21.81
CA ARG A 62 1.92 1.74 22.08
C ARG A 62 3.02 1.97 21.03
N ALA A 63 3.72 0.91 20.62
CA ALA A 63 4.72 0.99 19.55
C ALA A 63 4.08 1.46 18.23
N MET A 64 2.89 0.96 17.89
CA MET A 64 2.14 1.40 16.71
C MET A 64 1.73 2.88 16.80
N VAL A 65 1.23 3.33 17.95
CA VAL A 65 0.87 4.75 18.18
C VAL A 65 2.07 5.67 18.00
N GLN A 66 3.22 5.26 18.53
CA GLN A 66 4.47 6.02 18.39
C GLN A 66 4.94 6.06 16.94
N HIS A 67 4.98 4.90 16.27
CA HIS A 67 5.35 4.78 14.86
C HIS A 67 4.45 5.62 13.94
N LEU A 68 3.13 5.63 14.22
CA LEU A 68 2.15 6.34 13.41
C LEU A 68 2.03 7.83 13.74
N HIS A 69 2.82 8.33 14.69
CA HIS A 69 2.79 9.72 15.17
C HIS A 69 1.39 10.16 15.58
N LEU A 70 0.73 9.35 16.42
CA LEU A 70 -0.62 9.62 16.93
C LEU A 70 -0.55 10.24 18.34
N PRO A 71 -0.30 11.56 18.48
CA PRO A 71 -0.24 12.18 19.80
C PRO A 71 -1.58 12.03 20.53
N ASP A 72 -1.52 11.86 21.85
CA ASP A 72 -2.69 11.72 22.72
C ASP A 72 -3.60 10.52 22.42
N ALA A 73 -3.21 9.60 21.54
CA ALA A 73 -3.95 8.38 21.30
C ALA A 73 -3.63 7.32 22.37
N ARG A 74 -4.65 6.91 23.11
CA ARG A 74 -4.63 5.88 24.15
C ARG A 74 -5.41 4.69 23.66
N MET A 75 -4.68 3.61 23.32
CA MET A 75 -5.27 2.36 22.89
C MET A 75 -5.66 1.53 24.11
N ILE A 76 -6.87 0.99 24.09
CA ILE A 76 -7.36 0.05 25.10
C ILE A 76 -7.66 -1.25 24.36
N VAL A 77 -6.82 -2.26 24.58
CA VAL A 77 -6.90 -3.55 23.88
C VAL A 77 -7.62 -4.58 24.75
N SER A 78 -8.73 -5.09 24.23
CA SER A 78 -9.53 -6.18 24.80
C SER A 78 -9.48 -7.42 23.90
N PHE A 79 -9.84 -8.57 24.47
CA PHE A 79 -9.95 -9.84 23.75
C PHE A 79 -11.33 -10.42 23.98
N ARG A 80 -12.01 -10.82 22.90
CA ARG A 80 -13.36 -11.40 22.95
C ARG A 80 -13.60 -12.36 21.80
N GLU A 81 -14.62 -13.21 21.94
CA GLU A 81 -15.10 -14.03 20.83
C GLU A 81 -15.81 -13.12 19.80
N MET A 82 -15.42 -13.25 18.54
CA MET A 82 -15.97 -12.48 17.43
C MET A 82 -15.74 -13.19 16.09
N GLN A 83 -16.46 -12.75 15.05
CA GLN A 83 -16.28 -13.28 13.70
C GLN A 83 -15.04 -12.71 13.00
N HIS A 84 -14.77 -11.42 13.21
CA HIS A 84 -13.62 -10.73 12.62
C HIS A 84 -12.36 -10.95 13.46
N ALA A 85 -11.20 -10.65 12.85
CA ALA A 85 -9.91 -10.75 13.53
C ALA A 85 -9.78 -9.68 14.63
N ALA A 86 -10.16 -8.45 14.30
CA ALA A 86 -10.13 -7.33 15.21
C ALA A 86 -11.16 -6.27 14.76
N GLY A 87 -11.35 -5.26 15.59
CA GLY A 87 -12.05 -4.04 15.23
C GLY A 87 -11.74 -2.90 16.20
N VAL A 88 -11.73 -1.67 15.68
CA VAL A 88 -11.55 -0.45 16.47
C VAL A 88 -12.82 0.41 16.50
N GLU A 89 -13.15 0.92 17.68
CA GLU A 89 -14.18 1.96 17.82
C GLU A 89 -13.57 3.33 17.57
N LEU A 90 -13.97 3.95 16.45
CA LEU A 90 -13.55 5.30 16.09
C LEU A 90 -14.44 6.33 16.80
N ALA A 91 -13.86 7.09 17.72
CA ALA A 91 -14.53 8.15 18.45
C ALA A 91 -13.76 9.48 18.38
N ALA A 92 -14.48 10.58 18.62
CA ALA A 92 -13.86 11.88 18.85
C ALA A 92 -13.26 11.89 20.27
N GLY A 93 -11.97 11.59 20.38
CA GLY A 93 -11.29 11.60 21.67
C GLY A 93 -9.89 11.01 21.64
N PRO A 94 -9.19 11.08 22.78
CA PRO A 94 -7.88 10.46 22.93
C PRO A 94 -7.98 8.93 23.08
N GLU A 95 -9.11 8.38 23.51
CA GLU A 95 -9.26 6.95 23.83
C GLU A 95 -9.87 6.19 22.67
N TYR A 96 -9.25 5.06 22.32
CA TYR A 96 -9.72 4.15 21.27
C TYR A 96 -9.73 2.73 21.82
N PHE A 97 -10.84 2.03 21.60
CA PHE A 97 -11.03 0.66 22.03
C PHE A 97 -10.78 -0.27 20.84
N ILE A 98 -9.86 -1.22 21.02
CA ILE A 98 -9.55 -2.24 20.04
C ILE A 98 -9.95 -3.59 20.63
N ASP A 99 -10.92 -4.23 20.00
CA ASP A 99 -11.28 -5.62 20.29
C ASP A 99 -10.48 -6.54 19.38
N LEU A 100 -9.70 -7.44 19.97
CA LEU A 100 -9.02 -8.54 19.28
C LEU A 100 -9.81 -9.84 19.47
N ASN A 101 -9.79 -10.69 18.46
CA ASN A 101 -10.39 -12.02 18.56
C ASN A 101 -9.65 -12.90 19.57
N ASP A 102 -10.40 -13.68 20.36
CA ASP A 102 -9.85 -14.63 21.35
C ASP A 102 -8.87 -15.66 20.75
N ARG A 103 -8.93 -15.94 19.44
CA ARG A 103 -7.93 -16.80 18.77
C ARG A 103 -6.49 -16.28 18.92
N PHE A 104 -6.31 -14.96 19.06
CA PHE A 104 -4.98 -14.39 19.22
C PHE A 104 -4.35 -14.67 20.58
N ARG A 105 -5.12 -15.17 21.56
CA ARG A 105 -4.58 -15.68 22.82
C ARG A 105 -3.58 -16.81 22.60
N THR A 106 -3.78 -17.61 21.55
CA THR A 106 -2.93 -18.74 21.15
C THR A 106 -2.10 -18.47 19.88
N HIS A 107 -2.27 -17.30 19.24
CA HIS A 107 -1.56 -16.88 18.03
C HIS A 107 -0.96 -15.48 18.21
N ARG A 108 -0.12 -15.32 19.23
CA ARG A 108 0.35 -14.00 19.68
C ARG A 108 1.23 -13.29 18.65
N ASN A 109 1.94 -14.04 17.81
CA ASN A 109 2.76 -13.51 16.73
C ASN A 109 1.95 -12.65 15.74
N ASP A 110 0.65 -12.89 15.62
CA ASP A 110 -0.23 -12.18 14.68
C ASP A 110 -0.89 -10.93 15.29
N ILE A 111 -0.76 -10.73 16.61
CA ILE A 111 -1.32 -9.55 17.31
C ILE A 111 -0.73 -8.27 16.75
N GLY A 112 0.56 -8.27 16.41
CA GLY A 112 1.22 -7.11 15.78
C GLY A 112 0.58 -6.73 14.45
N ALA A 113 0.23 -7.71 13.62
CA ALA A 113 -0.43 -7.48 12.34
C ALA A 113 -1.86 -6.94 12.53
N ALA A 114 -2.63 -7.51 13.47
CA ALA A 114 -3.97 -7.03 13.78
C ALA A 114 -3.95 -5.59 14.32
N LEU A 115 -3.08 -5.30 15.29
CA LEU A 115 -2.94 -3.95 15.86
C LEU A 115 -2.43 -2.94 14.84
N ALA A 116 -1.51 -3.31 13.96
CA ALA A 116 -1.06 -2.42 12.90
C ALA A 116 -2.22 -1.98 11.98
N HIS A 117 -3.11 -2.91 11.62
CA HIS A 117 -4.31 -2.62 10.84
C HIS A 117 -5.30 -1.72 11.62
N GLU A 118 -5.64 -2.07 12.86
CA GLU A 118 -6.64 -1.32 13.64
C GLU A 118 -6.15 0.08 14.03
N VAL A 119 -4.88 0.25 14.41
CA VAL A 119 -4.34 1.57 14.73
C VAL A 119 -4.21 2.43 13.45
N MET A 120 -4.06 1.81 12.27
CA MET A 120 -4.10 2.56 11.01
C MET A 120 -5.48 3.15 10.72
N HIS A 121 -6.58 2.47 11.06
CA HIS A 121 -7.92 3.05 10.99
C HIS A 121 -8.02 4.34 11.82
N VAL A 122 -7.39 4.39 12.99
CA VAL A 122 -7.33 5.61 13.82
C VAL A 122 -6.57 6.74 13.12
N LEU A 123 -5.42 6.44 12.50
CA LEU A 123 -4.67 7.44 11.73
C LEU A 123 -5.50 7.97 10.56
N LEU A 124 -6.09 7.09 9.76
CA LEU A 124 -6.90 7.48 8.61
C LEU A 124 -8.13 8.30 9.02
N HIS A 125 -8.78 7.95 10.13
CA HIS A 125 -9.87 8.73 10.70
C HIS A 125 -9.42 10.14 11.12
N ARG A 126 -8.28 10.27 11.82
CA ARG A 126 -7.74 11.59 12.21
C ARG A 126 -7.28 12.42 11.01
N LEU A 127 -6.84 11.74 9.95
CA LEU A 127 -6.54 12.35 8.67
C LEU A 127 -7.79 12.60 7.85
N ASP A 128 -9.02 12.27 8.27
CA ASP A 128 -10.23 12.41 7.46
C ASP A 128 -10.02 11.85 6.03
N LEU A 129 -9.37 10.69 5.95
CA LEU A 129 -9.02 10.03 4.70
C LEU A 129 -9.78 8.72 4.60
N THR A 130 -10.81 8.71 3.76
CA THR A 130 -11.68 7.55 3.54
C THR A 130 -11.94 7.35 2.05
N PHE A 131 -12.15 6.10 1.64
CA PHE A 131 -12.70 5.78 0.32
C PHE A 131 -14.21 5.46 0.39
N PRO A 132 -14.94 5.56 -0.73
CA PRO A 132 -16.35 5.20 -0.76
C PRO A 132 -16.55 3.70 -0.55
N GLY A 133 -17.33 3.35 0.47
CA GLY A 133 -17.70 1.97 0.76
C GLY A 133 -16.64 1.20 1.57
N THR A 134 -17.12 0.21 2.33
CA THR A 134 -16.30 -0.52 3.31
C THR A 134 -15.10 -1.20 2.67
N ARG A 135 -15.29 -1.94 1.56
CA ARG A 135 -14.20 -2.72 0.94
C ARG A 135 -13.03 -1.85 0.49
N ASP A 136 -13.30 -0.75 -0.21
CA ASP A 136 -12.25 0.15 -0.70
C ASP A 136 -11.55 0.87 0.46
N ASN A 137 -12.28 1.13 1.55
CA ASN A 137 -11.70 1.71 2.76
C ASN A 137 -10.75 0.74 3.48
N GLU A 138 -11.08 -0.56 3.52
CA GLU A 138 -10.17 -1.56 4.07
C GLU A 138 -8.90 -1.76 3.21
N ILE A 139 -9.04 -1.69 1.87
CA ILE A 139 -7.90 -1.68 0.95
C ILE A 139 -7.01 -0.45 1.20
N LEU A 140 -7.61 0.72 1.44
CA LEU A 140 -6.90 1.93 1.84
C LEU A 140 -6.16 1.71 3.17
N THR A 141 -6.81 1.12 4.19
CA THR A 141 -6.19 0.83 5.49
C THR A 141 -4.99 -0.09 5.36
N ASP A 142 -5.09 -1.20 4.63
CA ASP A 142 -3.96 -2.11 4.42
C ASP A 142 -2.84 -1.45 3.61
N THR A 143 -3.20 -0.70 2.56
CA THR A 143 -2.23 0.03 1.74
C THR A 143 -1.48 1.06 2.58
N ALA A 144 -2.19 1.81 3.44
CA ALA A 144 -1.59 2.80 4.32
C ALA A 144 -0.72 2.14 5.40
N THR A 145 -1.21 1.08 6.05
CA THR A 145 -0.45 0.28 7.02
C THR A 145 0.88 -0.17 6.42
N THR A 146 0.83 -0.64 5.19
CA THR A 146 2.00 -1.13 4.47
C THR A 146 2.93 -0.01 4.04
N TYR A 147 2.40 1.02 3.38
CA TYR A 147 3.20 2.10 2.82
C TYR A 147 3.85 2.97 3.90
N LEU A 148 3.22 3.08 5.09
CA LEU A 148 3.72 3.84 6.22
C LEU A 148 4.59 3.01 7.19
N GLY A 149 4.95 1.77 6.84
CA GLY A 149 6.05 1.04 7.50
C GLY A 149 5.67 -0.03 8.51
N ALA A 150 4.40 -0.44 8.59
CA ALA A 150 3.95 -1.53 9.46
C ALA A 150 3.47 -2.78 8.70
N GLY A 151 3.29 -2.73 7.38
CA GLY A 151 2.69 -3.84 6.62
C GLY A 151 3.59 -5.06 6.37
N TRP A 152 4.87 -5.02 6.75
CA TRP A 152 5.68 -6.24 6.79
C TRP A 152 5.08 -7.25 7.78
N LEU A 153 4.45 -6.78 8.86
CA LEU A 153 3.71 -7.63 9.81
C LEU A 153 2.51 -8.31 9.15
N LEU A 154 1.73 -7.56 8.36
CA LEU A 154 0.52 -8.08 7.70
C LEU A 154 0.88 -9.14 6.66
N LEU A 155 1.93 -8.89 5.87
CA LEU A 155 2.41 -9.87 4.90
C LEU A 155 3.03 -11.09 5.60
N ASP A 156 3.81 -10.89 6.66
CA ASP A 156 4.47 -11.99 7.37
C ASP A 156 3.50 -12.84 8.20
N ALA A 157 2.37 -12.28 8.64
CA ALA A 157 1.28 -13.02 9.29
C ALA A 157 0.43 -13.84 8.31
N PHE A 158 0.64 -13.69 7.00
CA PHE A 158 -0.11 -14.44 6.00
C PHE A 158 0.24 -15.94 6.03
N ARG A 159 -0.74 -16.79 6.31
CA ARG A 159 -0.56 -18.25 6.35
C ARG A 159 -1.62 -18.93 5.48
N GLU A 160 -1.14 -19.76 4.58
CA GLU A 160 -1.95 -20.66 3.78
C GLU A 160 -1.36 -22.06 3.95
N ASP A 161 -2.02 -22.86 4.80
CA ASP A 161 -1.73 -24.28 4.94
C ASP A 161 -3.03 -25.11 4.77
N GLU A 162 -2.90 -26.43 4.61
CA GLU A 162 -4.02 -27.35 4.34
C GLU A 162 -5.07 -27.40 5.48
N LEU A 163 -4.73 -26.92 6.68
CA LEU A 163 -5.52 -27.02 7.91
C LEU A 163 -5.93 -25.64 8.48
N SER A 164 -5.28 -24.55 8.07
CA SER A 164 -5.49 -23.18 8.52
C SER A 164 -5.30 -22.18 7.36
N ARG A 165 -6.38 -21.45 7.05
CA ARG A 165 -6.35 -20.30 6.17
C ARG A 165 -6.61 -19.07 7.03
N GLN A 166 -5.54 -18.34 7.36
CA GLN A 166 -5.65 -17.12 8.15
C GLN A 166 -5.17 -15.94 7.32
N LYS A 167 -6.12 -15.09 6.93
CA LYS A 167 -5.87 -13.82 6.26
C LYS A 167 -6.12 -12.68 7.26
N LEU A 168 -5.14 -11.79 7.39
CA LEU A 168 -5.31 -10.47 7.99
C LEU A 168 -5.21 -9.45 6.86
N GLY A 169 -6.24 -8.61 6.74
CA GLY A 169 -6.36 -7.64 5.64
C GLY A 169 -7.16 -8.14 4.42
N TYR A 170 -7.40 -7.20 3.52
CA TYR A 170 -8.17 -7.28 2.29
C TYR A 170 -7.28 -7.39 1.05
N LEU A 171 -6.04 -6.91 1.10
CA LEU A 171 -5.07 -7.11 0.01
C LEU A 171 -4.74 -8.61 -0.17
N THR A 172 -4.38 -8.98 -1.40
CA THR A 172 -3.73 -10.27 -1.66
C THR A 172 -2.27 -10.24 -1.13
N PRO A 173 -1.62 -11.41 -0.93
CA PRO A 173 -0.19 -11.42 -0.60
C PRO A 173 0.64 -10.65 -1.63
N GLU A 174 0.37 -10.85 -2.93
CA GLU A 174 1.08 -10.15 -3.99
C GLU A 174 0.89 -8.63 -3.94
N GLU A 175 -0.30 -8.15 -3.59
CA GLU A 175 -0.57 -6.71 -3.43
C GLU A 175 0.15 -6.12 -2.22
N PHE A 176 0.18 -6.81 -1.08
CA PHE A 176 1.05 -6.43 0.04
C PHE A 176 2.51 -6.33 -0.39
N GLY A 177 3.00 -7.35 -1.12
CA GLY A 177 4.34 -7.35 -1.69
C GLY A 177 4.60 -6.16 -2.62
N TYR A 178 3.61 -5.78 -3.42
CA TYR A 178 3.69 -4.62 -4.31
C TYR A 178 3.82 -3.32 -3.52
N VAL A 179 2.97 -3.10 -2.51
CA VAL A 179 3.01 -1.87 -1.70
C VAL A 179 4.32 -1.78 -0.91
N LEU A 180 4.81 -2.88 -0.35
CA LEU A 180 6.13 -2.94 0.29
C LEU A 180 7.24 -2.61 -0.71
N ALA A 181 7.20 -3.12 -1.93
CA ALA A 181 8.19 -2.79 -2.96
C ALA A 181 8.14 -1.30 -3.34
N LYS A 182 6.93 -0.71 -3.47
CA LYS A 182 6.77 0.73 -3.71
C LYS A 182 7.32 1.57 -2.55
N ARG A 183 7.20 1.10 -1.31
CA ARG A 183 7.81 1.75 -0.14
C ARG A 183 9.33 1.61 -0.16
N ALA A 184 9.83 0.39 -0.33
CA ALA A 184 11.25 0.05 -0.38
C ALA A 184 12.01 0.90 -1.41
N GLU A 185 11.46 1.07 -2.62
CA GLU A 185 12.02 1.92 -3.67
C GLU A 185 12.24 3.36 -3.20
N VAL A 186 11.31 3.87 -2.40
CA VAL A 186 11.26 5.27 -2.02
C VAL A 186 12.15 5.57 -0.81
N PHE A 187 12.31 4.62 0.11
CA PHE A 187 13.12 4.79 1.32
C PHE A 187 14.48 4.09 1.27
N GLY A 188 14.73 3.25 0.26
CA GLY A 188 15.96 2.47 0.14
C GLY A 188 16.09 1.37 1.20
N GLU A 189 14.96 0.81 1.66
CA GLU A 189 14.94 -0.28 2.64
C GLU A 189 14.76 -1.65 1.97
N ASP A 190 15.20 -2.71 2.64
CA ASP A 190 14.90 -4.10 2.27
C ASP A 190 14.04 -4.74 3.36
N PRO A 191 12.70 -4.83 3.19
CA PRO A 191 11.82 -5.41 4.18
C PRO A 191 11.95 -6.94 4.28
N SER A 192 12.63 -7.59 3.32
CA SER A 192 12.72 -9.05 3.29
C SER A 192 13.47 -9.63 4.48
N ILE A 193 14.36 -8.86 5.10
CA ILE A 193 15.13 -9.26 6.28
C ILE A 193 14.25 -9.53 7.52
N TRP A 194 13.00 -9.06 7.53
CA TRP A 194 12.06 -9.23 8.63
C TRP A 194 11.08 -10.38 8.42
N PHE A 195 11.02 -10.95 7.22
CA PHE A 195 10.10 -12.04 6.94
C PHE A 195 10.56 -13.33 7.58
N THR A 196 9.66 -13.97 8.30
CA THR A 196 9.81 -15.32 8.83
C THR A 196 9.11 -16.36 7.95
N SER A 197 8.24 -15.91 7.05
CA SER A 197 7.40 -16.73 6.18
C SER A 197 7.92 -16.90 4.75
N PRO A 198 8.08 -18.13 4.22
CA PRO A 198 8.38 -18.37 2.81
C PRO A 198 7.35 -17.75 1.84
N GLN A 199 6.09 -17.69 2.24
CA GLN A 199 5.01 -17.09 1.48
C GLN A 199 5.23 -15.58 1.33
N ALA A 200 5.63 -14.90 2.42
CA ALA A 200 5.95 -13.47 2.40
C ALA A 200 7.09 -13.15 1.42
N TYR A 201 8.17 -13.92 1.42
CA TYR A 201 9.26 -13.77 0.45
C TYR A 201 8.78 -13.91 -1.00
N THR A 202 7.97 -14.93 -1.27
CA THR A 202 7.46 -15.20 -2.62
C THR A 202 6.55 -14.07 -3.10
N ALA A 203 5.62 -13.64 -2.24
CA ALA A 203 4.70 -12.55 -2.49
C ALA A 203 5.43 -11.22 -2.70
N TYR A 204 6.41 -10.90 -1.85
CA TYR A 204 7.24 -9.70 -2.01
C TYR A 204 8.01 -9.69 -3.33
N ARG A 205 8.60 -10.82 -3.73
CA ARG A 205 9.28 -10.92 -5.04
C ARG A 205 8.35 -10.68 -6.22
N LYS A 206 7.14 -11.24 -6.19
CA LYS A 206 6.12 -10.98 -7.22
C LYS A 206 5.73 -9.51 -7.24
N GLY A 207 5.49 -8.93 -6.07
CA GLY A 207 5.15 -7.52 -5.89
C GLY A 207 6.26 -6.58 -6.37
N LEU A 208 7.52 -6.90 -6.09
CA LEU A 208 8.70 -6.19 -6.57
C LEU A 208 8.78 -6.20 -8.10
N ALA A 209 8.54 -7.36 -8.72
CA ALA A 209 8.49 -7.46 -10.17
C ALA A 209 7.37 -6.58 -10.76
N GLN A 210 6.17 -6.58 -10.15
CA GLN A 210 5.05 -5.74 -10.57
C GLN A 210 5.33 -4.24 -10.38
N ALA A 211 5.94 -3.85 -9.26
CA ALA A 211 6.38 -2.47 -9.00
C ALA A 211 7.43 -2.00 -10.01
N GLY A 212 8.31 -2.90 -10.46
CA GLY A 212 9.26 -2.63 -11.53
C GLY A 212 8.60 -2.35 -12.87
N GLN A 213 7.48 -3.03 -13.20
CA GLN A 213 6.75 -2.79 -14.45
C GLN A 213 6.24 -1.35 -14.55
N ASP A 214 5.89 -0.70 -13.44
CA ASP A 214 5.43 0.70 -13.44
C ASP A 214 6.47 1.66 -14.07
N HIS A 215 7.76 1.31 -14.00
CA HIS A 215 8.85 2.10 -14.59
C HIS A 215 9.14 1.77 -16.06
N LEU A 216 8.58 0.67 -16.56
CA LEU A 216 8.75 0.20 -17.94
C LEU A 216 7.60 0.65 -18.86
N GLU A 217 6.65 1.41 -18.32
CA GLU A 217 5.49 1.88 -19.06
C GLU A 217 5.82 3.15 -19.87
N PRO A 218 5.47 3.21 -21.17
CA PRO A 218 5.57 4.45 -21.93
C PRO A 218 4.79 5.59 -21.26
N PRO A 219 5.26 6.84 -21.32
CA PRO A 219 6.37 7.35 -22.14
C PRO A 219 7.75 7.30 -21.44
N LEU A 220 7.91 6.53 -20.37
CA LEU A 220 9.18 6.43 -19.66
C LEU A 220 10.28 5.87 -20.59
N THR A 221 11.51 6.38 -20.45
CA THR A 221 12.62 5.97 -21.32
C THR A 221 13.01 4.50 -21.13
N ALA A 222 12.73 3.93 -19.96
CA ALA A 222 13.01 2.53 -19.65
C ALA A 222 12.03 1.56 -20.33
N ALA A 223 10.97 2.06 -20.99
CA ALA A 223 10.07 1.21 -21.75
C ALA A 223 10.81 0.44 -22.84
N GLY A 224 10.57 -0.87 -22.90
CA GLY A 224 11.21 -1.76 -23.87
C GLY A 224 10.78 -1.48 -25.31
N TRP A 225 11.50 -2.05 -26.28
CA TRP A 225 11.28 -1.84 -27.71
C TRP A 225 9.81 -2.02 -28.16
N ALA A 226 9.15 -3.07 -27.68
CA ALA A 226 7.75 -3.34 -28.03
C ALA A 226 6.80 -2.24 -27.51
N GLY A 227 7.00 -1.78 -26.27
CA GLY A 227 6.24 -0.69 -25.66
C GLY A 227 6.46 0.63 -26.40
N ARG A 228 7.72 0.94 -26.76
CA ARG A 228 8.05 2.15 -27.55
C ARG A 228 7.45 2.13 -28.95
N ARG A 229 7.44 0.97 -29.62
CA ARG A 229 6.81 0.83 -30.94
C ARG A 229 5.30 1.03 -30.86
N ARG A 230 4.64 0.46 -29.84
CA ARG A 230 3.21 0.67 -29.58
C ARG A 230 2.92 2.15 -29.31
N TYR A 231 3.65 2.77 -28.38
CA TYR A 231 3.52 4.19 -28.05
C TYR A 231 3.68 5.10 -29.27
N ALA A 232 4.67 4.83 -30.15
CA ALA A 232 4.86 5.61 -31.37
C ALA A 232 3.68 5.46 -32.36
N LYS A 233 3.08 4.27 -32.46
CA LYS A 233 1.86 4.04 -33.26
C LYS A 233 0.68 4.80 -32.67
N ASP A 234 0.47 4.66 -31.37
CA ASP A 234 -0.64 5.29 -30.64
C ASP A 234 -0.56 6.82 -30.72
N ARG A 235 0.65 7.38 -30.59
CA ARG A 235 0.89 8.82 -30.72
C ARG A 235 0.53 9.36 -32.11
N ARG A 236 0.89 8.61 -33.17
CA ARG A 236 0.52 8.99 -34.55
C ARG A 236 -1.00 8.95 -34.71
N TYR A 237 -1.65 7.89 -34.24
CA TYR A 237 -3.10 7.74 -34.34
C TYR A 237 -3.84 8.86 -33.57
N ALA A 238 -3.38 9.20 -32.36
CA ALA A 238 -3.94 10.26 -31.54
C ALA A 238 -3.77 11.67 -32.15
N ALA A 239 -2.72 11.88 -32.95
CA ALA A 239 -2.55 13.14 -33.68
C ALA A 239 -3.65 13.32 -34.75
N ASP A 240 -4.09 12.22 -35.36
CA ASP A 240 -5.17 12.22 -36.36
C ASP A 240 -6.57 12.12 -35.72
N HIS A 241 -6.67 11.64 -34.47
CA HIS A 241 -7.93 11.40 -33.75
C HIS A 241 -7.93 12.02 -32.35
N PRO A 242 -8.22 13.33 -32.23
CA PRO A 242 -8.28 14.03 -30.95
C PRO A 242 -9.24 13.36 -29.96
N GLY A 243 -8.79 13.20 -28.71
CA GLY A 243 -9.58 12.58 -27.64
C GLY A 243 -9.53 11.04 -27.62
N TRP A 244 -8.82 10.40 -28.56
CA TRP A 244 -8.60 8.97 -28.51
C TRP A 244 -7.65 8.57 -27.38
N SER A 245 -8.04 7.53 -26.63
CA SER A 245 -7.22 6.91 -25.59
C SER A 245 -6.89 5.46 -25.99
N PRO A 246 -5.61 5.05 -25.98
CA PRO A 246 -5.24 3.70 -26.32
C PRO A 246 -5.80 2.69 -25.30
N PRO A 247 -6.58 1.69 -25.75
CA PRO A 247 -7.15 0.69 -24.85
C PRO A 247 -6.05 -0.08 -24.11
N GLY A 248 -6.24 -0.26 -22.80
CA GLY A 248 -5.32 -1.04 -21.96
C GLY A 248 -3.95 -0.38 -21.74
N SER A 249 -3.79 0.90 -22.06
CA SER A 249 -2.57 1.66 -21.75
C SER A 249 -2.77 2.55 -20.52
N LEU A 250 -1.69 2.76 -19.77
CA LEU A 250 -1.70 3.68 -18.62
C LEU A 250 -1.49 5.15 -19.03
N TYR A 251 -1.20 5.41 -20.31
CA TYR A 251 -1.09 6.75 -20.86
C TYR A 251 -2.32 7.11 -21.71
N ALA A 252 -2.58 8.39 -21.84
CA ALA A 252 -3.60 8.93 -22.73
C ALA A 252 -3.06 10.16 -23.44
N PHE A 253 -3.54 10.41 -24.66
CA PHE A 253 -3.19 11.61 -25.41
C PHE A 253 -4.34 12.61 -25.36
N ASP A 254 -3.99 13.90 -25.35
CA ASP A 254 -4.95 15.00 -25.41
C ASP A 254 -4.44 16.08 -26.37
N SER A 255 -5.36 16.75 -27.05
CA SER A 255 -5.06 17.83 -27.99
C SER A 255 -5.21 19.17 -27.27
N GLY A 256 -4.09 19.85 -27.01
CA GLY A 256 -4.09 21.19 -26.44
C GLY A 256 -3.90 22.27 -27.51
N LYS A 257 -4.10 23.54 -27.12
CA LYS A 257 -3.80 24.71 -27.98
C LYS A 257 -2.36 24.72 -28.52
N ASP A 258 -1.43 24.13 -27.76
CA ASP A 258 0.00 24.04 -28.11
C ASP A 258 0.40 22.70 -28.76
N GLY A 259 -0.57 21.90 -29.20
CA GLY A 259 -0.36 20.59 -29.82
C GLY A 259 -0.62 19.39 -28.90
N LEU A 260 -0.18 18.22 -29.35
CA LEU A 260 -0.43 16.93 -28.69
C LEU A 260 0.33 16.82 -27.35
N ARG A 261 -0.39 16.38 -26.31
CA ARG A 261 0.16 16.13 -24.97
C ARG A 261 -0.09 14.68 -24.59
N VAL A 262 0.82 14.10 -23.82
CA VAL A 262 0.68 12.79 -23.19
C VAL A 262 0.43 12.96 -21.70
N SER A 263 -0.49 12.18 -21.16
CA SER A 263 -0.76 12.08 -19.73
C SER A 263 -0.57 10.65 -19.27
N PHE A 264 0.18 10.42 -18.19
CA PHE A 264 0.51 9.10 -17.66
C PHE A 264 0.71 9.17 -16.14
N PRO A 265 0.53 8.08 -15.38
CA PRO A 265 0.75 8.07 -13.94
C PRO A 265 2.24 8.19 -13.61
N CYS A 266 2.58 8.94 -12.57
CA CYS A 266 3.90 8.86 -11.96
C CYS A 266 4.16 7.43 -11.46
N PRO A 267 5.29 6.79 -11.78
CA PRO A 267 5.55 5.40 -11.36
C PRO A 267 5.69 5.26 -9.85
N CYS A 268 5.91 6.35 -9.10
CA CYS A 268 6.05 6.32 -7.65
C CYS A 268 4.72 6.51 -6.90
N CYS A 269 3.90 7.51 -7.30
CA CYS A 269 2.69 7.87 -6.56
C CYS A 269 1.41 7.89 -7.39
N PHE A 270 1.46 7.50 -8.66
CA PHE A 270 0.33 7.41 -9.60
C PHE A 270 -0.42 8.72 -9.91
N GLN A 271 -0.01 9.86 -9.34
CA GLN A 271 -0.44 11.17 -9.80
C GLN A 271 -0.17 11.32 -11.30
N ARG A 272 -1.20 11.70 -12.05
CA ARG A 272 -1.06 11.93 -13.49
C ARG A 272 -0.12 13.11 -13.75
N ILE A 273 0.92 12.85 -14.52
CA ILE A 273 1.83 13.83 -15.12
C ILE A 273 1.29 14.12 -16.54
N ARG A 274 1.45 15.36 -17.01
CA ARG A 274 1.07 15.78 -18.36
C ARG A 274 2.26 16.50 -19.01
N LEU A 275 2.67 16.05 -20.19
CA LEU A 275 3.82 16.57 -20.91
C LEU A 275 3.49 16.80 -22.40
N PRO A 276 4.12 17.78 -23.06
CA PRO A 276 4.05 17.90 -24.52
C PRO A 276 4.75 16.71 -25.20
N CYS A 277 4.23 16.24 -26.33
CA CYS A 277 4.85 15.21 -27.16
C CYS A 277 5.95 15.80 -28.05
N ARG A 278 7.19 15.87 -27.55
CA ARG A 278 8.31 16.57 -28.23
C ARG A 278 9.66 15.83 -28.13
N GLY A 279 9.64 14.53 -27.86
CA GLY A 279 10.82 13.70 -27.66
C GLY A 279 11.29 13.69 -26.20
N ARG A 280 12.61 13.62 -26.00
CA ARG A 280 13.20 13.42 -24.66
C ARG A 280 12.95 14.60 -23.74
N VAL A 281 12.45 14.32 -22.54
CA VAL A 281 12.20 15.32 -21.51
C VAL A 281 12.34 14.70 -20.13
N ARG A 282 12.85 15.49 -19.19
CA ARG A 282 12.89 15.16 -17.77
C ARG A 282 11.70 15.81 -17.08
N ALA A 283 10.87 15.01 -16.42
CA ALA A 283 9.66 15.48 -15.75
C ALA A 283 9.74 15.23 -14.26
N ARG A 284 9.34 16.23 -13.46
CA ARG A 284 9.22 16.10 -12.01
C ARG A 284 7.76 15.99 -11.63
N CYS A 285 7.38 14.92 -10.93
CA CYS A 285 6.05 14.80 -10.36
C CYS A 285 5.86 15.90 -9.30
N THR A 286 4.79 16.67 -9.40
CA THR A 286 4.50 17.75 -8.44
C THR A 286 4.07 17.21 -7.09
N LEU A 287 3.59 15.97 -7.02
CA LEU A 287 3.09 15.36 -5.79
C LEU A 287 4.22 14.70 -4.97
N CYS A 288 4.86 13.66 -5.51
CA CYS A 288 5.92 12.93 -4.79
C CYS A 288 7.34 13.40 -5.12
N ARG A 289 7.50 14.46 -5.91
CA ARG A 289 8.80 15.03 -6.32
C ARG A 289 9.73 14.10 -7.11
N THR A 290 9.33 12.84 -7.38
CA THR A 290 10.08 11.91 -8.23
C THR A 290 10.34 12.53 -9.60
N VAL A 291 11.57 12.39 -10.06
CA VAL A 291 11.98 12.84 -11.38
C VAL A 291 12.09 11.63 -12.30
N VAL A 292 11.42 11.69 -13.44
CA VAL A 292 11.39 10.62 -14.44
C VAL A 292 11.93 11.12 -15.77
N GLU A 293 12.66 10.26 -16.45
CA GLU A 293 13.11 10.47 -17.83
C GLU A 293 12.04 9.92 -18.78
N CYS A 294 11.58 10.76 -19.70
CA CYS A 294 10.55 10.42 -20.67
C CYS A 294 11.03 10.68 -22.10
N ASP A 295 10.40 9.99 -23.06
CA ASP A 295 10.60 10.22 -24.48
C ASP A 295 9.23 10.23 -25.17
N THR A 296 8.66 11.44 -25.25
CA THR A 296 7.24 11.71 -25.54
C THR A 296 6.94 11.91 -27.01
#